data_AF-A0A3R7FZK7-F1
#
_entry.id   AF-A0A3R7FZK7-F1
#
_cell.length_a   1.000
_cell.length_b   1.000
_cell.length_c   1.000
_cell.angle_alpha   90.00
_cell.angle_beta   90.00
_cell.angle_gamma   90.00
#
_symmetry.space_group_name_H-M   'P 1'
#
loop_
_entity.id
_entity.type
_entity.pdbx_description
1 polymer ?
#
loop_
_entity_poly.entity_id
_entity_poly.type
_entity_poly.pdbx_seq_one_letter_code
_entity_poly.pdbx_strand_id
1 'polypeptide(L)'
;MGGAPWGYKTSDATMASPEQWADHYPTCAGSRQSPIDITTTTSGSVAARSLAFSGECDSYSLTQSDESFKASVNGGSCMASSNGASYSMAQFHLHAPSEH
;
A
#
# COMPACT_ATOMS: atom_id res chain seq x y z
N MET A 1 -15.27 14.47 9.81
CA MET A 1 -14.13 14.90 10.64
C MET A 1 -12.88 14.61 9.83
N GLY A 2 -12.24 15.63 9.26
CA GLY A 2 -11.01 15.46 8.49
C GLY A 2 -9.84 15.33 9.46
N GLY A 3 -9.01 14.30 9.29
CA GLY A 3 -7.80 14.13 10.11
C GLY A 3 -6.76 15.22 9.82
N ALA A 4 -5.75 15.31 10.69
CA ALA A 4 -4.66 16.27 10.54
C ALA A 4 -3.91 16.06 9.21
N PRO A 5 -3.40 17.11 8.54
CA PRO A 5 -2.47 16.92 7.43
C PRO A 5 -1.33 15.99 7.83
N TRP A 6 -0.96 15.08 6.94
CA TRP A 6 0.08 14.07 7.18
C TRP A 6 1.03 14.02 5.98
N GLY A 7 2.27 13.61 6.22
CA GLY A 7 3.25 13.42 5.17
C GLY A 7 4.58 12.88 5.71
N TYR A 8 5.57 12.75 4.83
CA TYR A 8 6.89 12.21 5.16
C TYR A 8 7.96 13.29 5.42
N LYS A 9 7.62 14.57 5.21
CA LYS A 9 8.54 15.70 5.42
C LYS A 9 8.69 15.99 6.91
N THR A 10 9.59 15.28 7.59
CA THR A 10 9.80 15.40 9.05
C THR A 10 10.18 16.80 9.53
N SER A 11 10.71 17.65 8.65
CA SER A 11 11.04 19.05 8.94
C SER A 11 9.83 20.01 8.83
N ASP A 12 8.69 19.56 8.32
CA ASP A 12 7.50 20.39 8.12
C ASP A 12 6.56 20.28 9.33
N ALA A 13 6.53 21.32 10.17
CA ALA A 13 5.71 21.37 11.36
C ALA A 13 4.19 21.51 11.08
N THR A 14 3.78 21.69 9.83
CA THR A 14 2.36 21.82 9.46
C THR A 14 1.67 20.48 9.21
N MET A 15 2.42 19.37 9.17
CA MET A 15 1.93 18.02 8.97
C MET A 15 2.45 17.06 10.02
N ALA A 16 1.66 16.04 10.35
CA ALA A 16 2.13 14.93 11.16
C ALA A 16 3.10 14.07 10.34
N SER A 17 4.30 13.87 10.87
CA SER A 17 5.27 12.89 10.37
C SER A 17 4.89 11.46 10.76
N PRO A 18 5.52 10.41 10.18
CA PRO A 18 5.16 9.01 10.47
C PRO A 18 5.16 8.66 11.96
N GLU A 19 6.06 9.22 12.76
CA GLU A 19 6.12 9.01 14.22
C GLU A 19 4.91 9.61 14.96
N GLN A 20 4.25 10.60 14.36
CA GLN A 20 3.12 11.35 14.92
C GLN A 20 1.78 10.90 14.34
N TRP A 21 1.75 10.05 13.31
CA TRP A 21 0.49 9.61 12.69
C TRP A 21 -0.43 8.95 13.70
N ALA A 22 0.10 8.18 14.66
CA ALA A 22 -0.67 7.51 15.70
C ALA A 22 -1.49 8.48 16.59
N ASP A 23 -1.00 9.70 16.79
CA ASP A 23 -1.68 10.72 17.62
C ASP A 23 -2.99 11.20 16.98
N HIS A 24 -3.10 11.08 15.66
CA HIS A 24 -4.24 11.53 14.85
C HIS A 24 -5.01 10.38 14.20
N TYR A 25 -4.35 9.25 13.98
CA TYR A 25 -4.83 8.07 13.26
C TYR A 25 -4.44 6.81 14.06
N PRO A 26 -5.24 6.42 15.08
CA PRO A 26 -4.82 5.40 16.06
C PRO A 26 -4.44 4.03 15.48
N THR A 27 -4.96 3.67 14.31
CA THR A 27 -4.61 2.41 13.63
C THR A 27 -3.15 2.35 13.17
N CYS A 28 -2.49 3.49 12.99
CA CYS A 28 -1.07 3.58 12.66
C CYS A 28 -0.17 3.06 13.82
N ALA A 29 -0.67 3.01 15.05
CA ALA A 29 0.01 2.38 16.20
C ALA A 29 -0.31 0.88 16.36
N GLY A 30 -0.91 0.23 15.36
CA GLY A 30 -1.24 -1.19 15.43
C GLY A 30 -0.01 -2.10 15.56
N SER A 31 -0.20 -3.36 15.97
CA SER A 31 0.89 -4.34 16.12
C SER A 31 1.21 -5.12 14.83
N ARG A 32 0.50 -4.83 13.74
CA ARG A 32 0.61 -5.52 12.45
C ARG A 32 0.68 -4.50 11.31
N GLN A 33 1.68 -3.63 11.37
CA GLN A 33 1.90 -2.58 10.38
C GLN A 33 2.83 -3.06 9.26
N SER A 34 2.78 -2.34 8.15
CA SER A 34 3.78 -2.36 7.08
C SER A 34 4.41 -0.96 7.00
N PRO A 35 5.61 -0.83 6.43
CA PRO A 35 6.48 -1.90 5.92
C PRO A 35 7.15 -2.75 7.02
N ILE A 36 7.79 -3.85 6.61
CA ILE A 36 8.70 -4.65 7.44
C ILE A 36 9.94 -5.02 6.63
N ASP A 37 11.06 -5.26 7.33
CA ASP A 37 12.23 -5.90 6.73
C ASP A 37 11.95 -7.40 6.49
N ILE A 38 11.88 -7.79 5.21
CA ILE A 38 11.62 -9.18 4.82
C ILE A 38 12.95 -9.94 4.82
N THR A 39 13.24 -10.58 5.95
CA THR A 39 14.39 -11.47 6.08
C THR A 39 14.05 -12.89 5.59
N THR A 40 14.92 -13.46 4.75
CA THR A 40 14.74 -14.84 4.29
C THR A 40 15.15 -15.82 5.39
N THR A 41 14.16 -16.48 6.00
CA THR A 41 14.40 -17.62 6.89
C THR A 41 14.04 -18.91 6.16
N THR A 42 15.01 -19.80 5.96
CA THR A 42 14.79 -21.12 5.33
C THR A 42 14.19 -22.15 6.28
N SER A 43 13.88 -21.75 7.52
CA SER A 43 13.35 -22.64 8.55
C SER A 43 11.82 -22.68 8.52
N GLY A 44 11.27 -23.80 8.05
CA GLY A 44 9.86 -24.14 8.14
C GLY A 44 9.21 -24.38 6.78
N SER A 45 8.44 -25.46 6.65
CA SER A 45 7.59 -25.67 5.48
C SER A 45 6.39 -24.73 5.57
N VAL A 46 6.52 -23.52 5.06
CA VAL A 46 5.35 -22.66 4.86
C VAL A 46 4.57 -23.22 3.68
N ALA A 47 3.27 -23.46 3.86
CA ALA A 47 2.43 -23.91 2.75
C ALA A 47 2.51 -22.87 1.62
N ALA A 48 2.98 -23.30 0.45
CA ALA A 48 3.00 -22.46 -0.74
C ALA A 48 1.56 -22.05 -1.06
N ARG A 49 1.31 -20.75 -1.09
CA ARG A 49 0.02 -20.19 -1.49
C ARG A 49 0.11 -19.78 -2.95
N SER A 50 -0.87 -20.18 -3.75
CA SER A 50 -0.96 -19.71 -5.12
C SER A 50 -1.43 -18.26 -5.16
N LEU A 51 -0.82 -17.51 -6.06
CA LEU A 51 -1.27 -16.20 -6.50
C LEU A 51 -1.47 -16.32 -8.01
N ALA A 52 -2.66 -16.00 -8.49
CA ALA A 52 -2.98 -16.04 -9.92
C ALA A 52 -3.61 -14.72 -10.35
N PHE A 53 -3.24 -14.29 -11.55
CA PHE A 53 -3.75 -13.08 -12.19
C PHE A 53 -4.59 -13.45 -13.41
N SER A 54 -5.62 -12.68 -13.69
CA SER A 54 -6.51 -12.89 -14.84
C SER A 54 -7.08 -11.57 -15.33
N GLY A 55 -7.61 -11.55 -16.56
CA GLY A 55 -8.17 -10.34 -17.17
C GLY A 55 -7.11 -9.31 -17.51
N GLU A 56 -7.54 -8.16 -18.02
CA GLU A 56 -6.65 -7.09 -18.48
C GLU A 56 -7.18 -5.72 -18.05
N CYS A 57 -6.26 -4.82 -17.72
CA CYS A 57 -6.50 -3.40 -17.50
C CYS A 57 -5.40 -2.62 -18.22
N ASP A 58 -5.74 -2.03 -19.34
CA ASP A 58 -4.83 -1.34 -20.26
C ASP A 58 -4.90 0.20 -20.12
N SER A 59 -5.89 0.70 -19.42
CA SER A 59 -6.16 2.13 -19.24
C SER A 59 -6.13 2.53 -17.76
N TYR A 60 -5.44 3.64 -17.47
CA TYR A 60 -5.25 4.16 -16.12
C TYR A 60 -5.40 5.68 -16.07
N SER A 61 -5.98 6.17 -14.99
CA SER A 61 -5.97 7.59 -14.62
C SER A 61 -4.89 7.85 -13.57
N LEU A 62 -3.90 8.67 -13.93
CA LEU A 62 -2.80 9.04 -13.03
C LEU A 62 -3.20 10.24 -12.16
N THR A 63 -2.93 10.15 -10.86
CA THR A 63 -3.01 11.26 -9.91
C THR A 63 -1.68 11.38 -9.19
N GLN A 64 -1.16 12.59 -9.09
CA GLN A 64 0.02 12.92 -8.29
C GLN A 64 -0.43 13.66 -7.02
N SER A 65 0.10 13.24 -5.87
CA SER A 65 0.06 14.01 -4.63
C SER A 65 1.48 14.39 -4.20
N ASP A 66 1.60 15.10 -3.07
CA ASP A 66 2.90 15.42 -2.46
C ASP A 66 3.66 14.17 -2.02
N GLU A 67 2.94 13.07 -1.78
CA GLU A 67 3.42 11.83 -1.18
C GLU A 67 3.65 10.71 -2.20
N SER A 68 2.90 10.65 -3.31
CA SER A 68 3.00 9.54 -4.26
C SER A 68 2.40 9.83 -5.65
N PHE A 69 2.74 8.97 -6.60
CA PHE A 69 2.00 8.78 -7.86
C PHE A 69 1.07 7.58 -7.73
N LYS A 70 -0.22 7.77 -8.03
CA LYS A 70 -1.25 6.74 -8.00
C LYS A 70 -1.88 6.59 -9.38
N ALA A 71 -1.80 5.40 -9.96
CA ALA A 71 -2.49 5.05 -11.20
C ALA A 71 -3.72 4.21 -10.86
N SER A 72 -4.91 4.77 -11.10
CA SER A 72 -6.19 4.10 -10.86
C SER A 72 -6.68 3.45 -12.14
N VAL A 73 -7.18 2.20 -12.07
CA VAL A 73 -7.70 1.47 -13.21
C VAL A 73 -8.91 2.22 -13.81
N ASN A 74 -8.91 2.42 -15.12
CA ASN A 74 -10.00 3.07 -15.86
C ASN A 74 -10.59 2.11 -16.90
N GLY A 75 -11.44 1.19 -16.42
CA GLY A 75 -11.97 0.09 -17.21
C GLY A 75 -11.04 -1.12 -17.24
N GLY A 76 -11.60 -2.28 -17.58
CA GLY A 76 -10.88 -3.56 -17.59
C GLY A 76 -11.49 -4.59 -16.64
N SER A 77 -10.84 -5.74 -16.58
CA SER A 77 -11.27 -6.93 -15.82
C SER A 77 -10.13 -7.60 -15.07
N CYS A 78 -9.00 -6.90 -14.88
CA CYS A 78 -7.84 -7.47 -14.22
C CYS A 78 -8.12 -7.77 -12.74
N MET A 79 -7.76 -8.98 -12.33
CA MET A 79 -7.99 -9.50 -10.98
C MET A 79 -6.74 -10.21 -10.46
N ALA A 80 -6.59 -10.21 -9.14
CA ALA A 80 -5.69 -11.09 -8.40
C ALA A 80 -6.52 -12.08 -7.58
N SER A 81 -6.13 -13.35 -7.56
CA SER A 81 -6.81 -14.38 -6.77
C SER A 81 -5.82 -15.13 -5.87
N SER A 82 -6.24 -15.35 -4.64
CA SER A 82 -5.48 -16.12 -3.64
C SER A 82 -6.41 -16.66 -2.57
N ASN A 83 -6.13 -17.86 -2.05
CA ASN A 83 -6.89 -18.51 -0.97
C ASN A 83 -8.41 -18.58 -1.21
N GLY A 84 -8.84 -18.79 -2.46
CA GLY A 84 -10.26 -18.90 -2.82
C GLY A 84 -11.02 -17.55 -2.90
N ALA A 85 -10.30 -16.43 -2.74
CA ALA A 85 -10.84 -15.09 -2.93
C ALA A 85 -10.25 -14.44 -4.19
N SER A 86 -11.05 -13.57 -4.83
CA SER A 86 -10.65 -12.80 -6.00
C SER A 86 -10.89 -11.31 -5.74
N TYR A 87 -9.93 -10.50 -6.19
CA TYR A 87 -9.88 -9.06 -5.94
C TYR A 87 -9.65 -8.33 -7.26
N SER A 88 -10.56 -7.43 -7.64
CA SER A 88 -10.36 -6.55 -8.79
C SER A 88 -9.27 -5.52 -8.48
N MET A 89 -8.38 -5.27 -9.42
CA MET A 89 -7.36 -4.23 -9.27
C MET A 89 -8.04 -2.85 -9.31
N ALA A 90 -7.86 -2.06 -8.25
CA ALA A 90 -8.37 -0.69 -8.21
C ALA A 90 -7.29 0.33 -8.64
N GLN A 91 -6.05 0.14 -8.19
CA GLN A 91 -4.93 1.05 -8.42
C GLN A 91 -3.60 0.38 -8.13
N PHE A 92 -2.52 1.01 -8.60
CA PHE A 92 -1.18 0.86 -8.01
C PHE A 92 -0.60 2.24 -7.69
N HIS A 93 0.38 2.29 -6.79
CA HIS A 93 1.10 3.50 -6.42
C HIS A 93 2.59 3.21 -6.23
N LEU A 94 3.40 4.27 -6.22
CA LEU A 94 4.85 4.16 -6.19
C LEU A 94 5.41 4.84 -4.94
N HIS A 95 6.44 4.23 -4.36
CA HIS A 95 7.24 4.79 -3.28
C HIS A 95 8.70 4.89 -3.71
N ALA A 96 9.38 5.96 -3.30
CA ALA A 96 10.81 6.13 -3.53
C ALA A 96 11.46 6.79 -2.29
N PRO A 97 12.34 6.10 -1.55
CA PRO A 97 12.82 4.71 -1.77
C PRO A 97 11.74 3.65 -1.50
N SER A 98 12.10 2.35 -1.60
CA SER A 98 11.21 1.28 -1.16
C SER A 98 10.90 1.41 0.34
N GLU A 99 9.71 0.98 0.73
CA GLU A 99 9.33 0.94 2.14
C GLU A 99 9.71 -0.40 2.80
N HIS A 100 9.53 -1.52 2.09
CA HIS A 100 10.03 -2.84 2.51
C HIS A 100 11.52 -3.00 2.18
#